data_AF-A0A951QHG0-F1
#
_entry.id   AF-A0A951QHG0-F1
#
_cell.length_a   1.000
_cell.length_b   1.000
_cell.length_c   1.000
_cell.angle_alpha   90.00
_cell.angle_beta   90.00
_cell.angle_gamma   90.00
#
_symmetry.space_group_name_H-M   'P 1'
#
loop_
_entity.id
_entity.type
_entity.pdbx_description
1 polymer ?
#
loop_
_entity_poly.entity_id
_entity_poly.type
_entity_poly.pdbx_seq_one_letter_code
_entity_poly.pdbx_strand_id
1 'polypeptide(L)'
;MNQKQVSWSRRETLSLLGGFMSSLIIGGCTRTRSLAEAPLASSHEKQSSNTLRVSESLSATGLPDSIAALFQENQNPDTVFMALMSAVVDELRCDRCFLFIRDPQRQRTRITHGHSRDSRWPTMVQSDWSQEPSNLNANDPLTLSAYRSSEAHFIKDIETAPPGTLDINLERSVFRHRALVHAPIYYEGEFYGVLEPCVFETPRDWTESDRTLIYGLKQVLGTWVVRYLQQAV
;
A
#
# COMPACT_ATOMS: atom_id res chain seq x y z
N MET A 1 -7.37 21.89 9.10
CA MET A 1 -8.47 21.60 8.15
C MET A 1 -8.74 20.11 8.21
N ASN A 2 -9.99 19.66 8.40
CA ASN A 2 -10.28 18.22 8.45
C ASN A 2 -10.24 17.63 7.03
N GLN A 3 -9.28 16.75 6.75
CA GLN A 3 -9.34 15.90 5.56
C GLN A 3 -10.57 14.98 5.67
N LYS A 4 -11.42 14.97 4.64
CA LYS A 4 -12.55 14.03 4.55
C LYS A 4 -12.01 12.67 4.10
N GLN A 5 -11.69 11.81 5.08
CA GLN A 5 -11.44 10.40 4.82
C GLN A 5 -12.74 9.73 4.36
N VAL A 6 -12.75 9.18 3.14
CA VAL A 6 -13.88 8.41 2.61
C VAL A 6 -13.60 6.94 2.89
N SER A 7 -14.28 6.38 3.89
CA SER A 7 -14.24 4.94 4.16
C SER A 7 -15.12 4.21 3.15
N TRP A 8 -14.50 3.59 2.15
CA TRP A 8 -15.20 2.78 1.16
C TRP A 8 -15.69 1.48 1.78
N SER A 9 -16.98 1.15 1.59
CA SER A 9 -17.55 -0.07 2.14
C SER A 9 -17.09 -1.31 1.37
N ARG A 10 -17.22 -2.48 2.02
CA ARG A 10 -16.94 -3.78 1.42
C ARG A 10 -17.72 -4.04 0.13
N ARG A 11 -18.92 -3.47 -0.05
CA ARG A 11 -19.70 -3.64 -1.29
C ARG A 11 -19.17 -2.78 -2.44
N GLU A 12 -18.84 -1.53 -2.16
CA GLU A 12 -18.32 -0.63 -3.18
C GLU A 12 -16.98 -1.15 -3.70
N THR A 13 -16.05 -1.50 -2.82
CA THR A 13 -14.75 -2.03 -3.28
C THR A 13 -14.88 -3.37 -4.02
N LEU A 14 -15.74 -4.29 -3.57
CA LEU A 14 -15.96 -5.55 -4.26
C LEU A 14 -16.64 -5.38 -5.63
N SER A 15 -17.48 -4.35 -5.84
CA SER A 15 -18.01 -4.05 -7.18
C SER A 15 -16.97 -3.47 -8.15
N LEU A 16 -15.86 -2.95 -7.62
CA LEU A 16 -14.79 -2.32 -8.40
C LEU A 16 -13.64 -3.29 -8.72
N LEU A 17 -13.48 -4.35 -7.92
CA LEU A 17 -12.55 -5.47 -8.19
C LEU A 17 -13.25 -6.76 -8.65
N GLY A 18 -14.59 -6.79 -8.67
CA GLY A 18 -15.41 -7.94 -9.02
C GLY A 18 -16.71 -7.51 -9.71
N GLY A 19 -16.80 -7.76 -11.02
CA GLY A 19 -17.96 -7.37 -11.82
C GLY A 19 -19.26 -8.07 -11.43
N PHE A 20 -20.31 -7.26 -11.23
CA PHE A 20 -21.74 -7.61 -11.18
C PHE A 20 -22.27 -8.46 -10.00
N MET A 21 -23.51 -8.14 -9.60
CA MET A 21 -24.16 -8.61 -8.38
C MET A 21 -24.81 -10.00 -8.49
N SER A 22 -24.95 -10.67 -7.33
CA SER A 22 -26.22 -11.34 -6.96
C SER A 22 -26.38 -11.63 -5.45
N SER A 23 -27.41 -10.99 -4.88
CA SER A 23 -28.37 -11.42 -3.83
C SER A 23 -27.99 -12.08 -2.48
N LEU A 24 -28.90 -11.85 -1.53
CA LEU A 24 -29.04 -12.27 -0.13
C LEU A 24 -28.97 -13.81 0.09
N ILE A 25 -28.71 -14.35 1.30
CA ILE A 25 -29.65 -14.47 2.46
C ILE A 25 -28.96 -14.47 3.85
N ILE A 26 -29.77 -14.18 4.88
CA ILE A 26 -29.47 -13.88 6.30
C ILE A 26 -29.48 -15.11 7.23
N GLY A 27 -28.65 -15.09 8.29
CA GLY A 27 -28.82 -15.87 9.55
C GLY A 27 -27.49 -16.43 10.10
N GLY A 28 -27.16 -16.45 11.39
CA GLY A 28 -27.82 -15.92 12.61
C GLY A 28 -27.03 -16.31 13.90
N CYS A 29 -27.47 -15.84 15.07
CA CYS A 29 -27.11 -16.30 16.44
C CYS A 29 -25.70 -16.07 17.09
N THR A 30 -25.66 -15.07 18.00
CA THR A 30 -25.28 -15.14 19.44
C THR A 30 -23.94 -15.73 19.97
N ARG A 31 -23.16 -14.84 20.66
CA ARG A 31 -22.61 -14.92 22.06
C ARG A 31 -21.92 -16.22 22.54
N THR A 32 -20.72 -16.21 23.14
CA THR A 32 -20.37 -15.57 24.44
C THR A 32 -18.84 -15.36 24.67
N ARG A 33 -18.47 -14.63 25.74
CA ARG A 33 -17.09 -14.37 26.23
C ARG A 33 -16.43 -15.59 26.90
N SER A 34 -15.09 -15.60 26.94
CA SER A 34 -14.32 -15.90 28.17
C SER A 34 -13.00 -15.10 28.22
N LEU A 35 -12.48 -14.89 29.43
CA LEU A 35 -11.21 -14.20 29.77
C LEU A 35 -10.16 -15.23 30.21
N ALA A 36 -8.86 -14.92 30.05
CA ALA A 36 -7.78 -15.23 31.01
C ALA A 36 -6.49 -14.47 30.64
N GLU A 37 -5.59 -14.30 31.63
CA GLU A 37 -4.46 -13.35 31.61
C GLU A 37 -3.11 -13.95 31.15
N ALA A 38 -2.14 -13.05 30.95
CA ALA A 38 -0.73 -13.36 30.67
C ALA A 38 0.15 -13.33 31.95
N PRO A 39 1.44 -13.70 31.85
CA PRO A 39 2.46 -13.23 32.78
C PRO A 39 3.63 -12.46 32.11
N LEU A 40 4.26 -11.58 32.91
CA LEU A 40 5.58 -10.97 32.66
C LEU A 40 6.70 -12.04 32.86
N ALA A 41 7.99 -11.88 32.57
CA ALA A 41 8.86 -10.74 32.23
C ALA A 41 9.99 -11.25 31.26
N SER A 42 11.16 -10.62 30.97
CA SER A 42 11.90 -9.47 31.52
C SER A 42 12.85 -8.85 30.46
N SER A 43 13.80 -8.01 30.88
CA SER A 43 14.71 -7.19 30.04
C SER A 43 16.16 -7.73 29.94
N HIS A 44 16.90 -7.39 28.87
CA HIS A 44 18.08 -6.48 28.91
C HIS A 44 18.93 -6.44 27.59
N GLU A 45 19.37 -5.22 27.25
CA GLU A 45 20.62 -4.84 26.54
C GLU A 45 21.05 -5.51 25.20
N LYS A 46 20.65 -4.92 24.05
CA LYS A 46 21.41 -4.94 22.77
C LYS A 46 21.31 -3.66 21.92
N GLN A 47 20.92 -2.52 22.48
CA GLN A 47 20.47 -1.36 21.68
C GLN A 47 21.56 -0.52 20.99
N SER A 48 22.84 -0.62 21.38
CA SER A 48 23.88 0.31 20.89
C SER A 48 24.59 -0.12 19.59
N SER A 49 24.64 -1.42 19.27
CA SER A 49 25.33 -1.93 18.07
C SER A 49 24.44 -2.01 16.83
N ASN A 50 23.11 -2.11 17.01
CA ASN A 50 22.18 -2.28 15.90
C ASN A 50 21.93 -0.97 15.13
N THR A 51 21.83 0.17 15.83
CA THR A 51 21.50 1.47 15.25
C THR A 51 22.50 1.95 14.17
N LEU A 52 23.79 1.65 14.36
CA LEU A 52 24.84 1.96 13.37
C LEU A 52 24.71 1.12 12.09
N ARG A 53 24.36 -0.16 12.20
CA ARG A 53 24.15 -1.03 11.02
C ARG A 53 22.90 -0.68 10.23
N VAL A 54 21.84 -0.25 10.91
CA VAL A 54 20.58 0.19 10.29
C VAL A 54 20.76 1.50 9.54
N SER A 55 21.56 2.43 10.06
CA SER A 55 21.85 3.69 9.36
C SER A 55 22.70 3.44 8.10
N GLU A 56 23.73 2.59 8.15
CA GLU A 56 24.49 2.21 6.95
C GLU A 56 23.61 1.50 5.90
N SER A 57 22.76 0.54 6.30
CA SER A 57 21.92 -0.19 5.33
C SER A 57 20.84 0.68 4.69
N LEU A 58 20.27 1.66 5.42
CA LEU A 58 19.32 2.61 4.86
C LEU A 58 19.99 3.59 3.88
N SER A 59 21.20 4.06 4.17
CA SER A 59 21.92 4.98 3.27
C SER A 59 22.26 4.36 1.89
N ALA A 60 22.36 3.02 1.80
CA ALA A 60 22.54 2.30 0.55
C ALA A 60 21.28 2.23 -0.35
N THR A 61 20.10 2.62 0.16
CA THR A 61 18.83 2.49 -0.58
C THR A 61 18.54 3.64 -1.56
N GLY A 62 19.29 4.74 -1.49
CA GLY A 62 19.01 5.95 -2.30
C GLY A 62 17.77 6.74 -1.85
N LEU A 63 17.22 6.43 -0.66
CA LEU A 63 16.15 7.21 -0.05
C LEU A 63 16.63 8.59 0.41
N PRO A 64 15.85 9.67 0.21
CA PRO A 64 16.08 10.96 0.87
C PRO A 64 16.08 10.81 2.40
N ASP A 65 16.91 11.59 3.10
CA ASP A 65 17.02 11.57 4.57
C ASP A 65 15.67 11.76 5.28
N SER A 66 14.80 12.60 4.71
CA SER A 66 13.42 12.87 5.15
C SER A 66 12.58 11.60 5.26
N ILE A 67 12.75 10.67 4.32
CA ILE A 67 12.05 9.39 4.25
C ILE A 67 12.82 8.29 4.98
N ALA A 68 14.15 8.23 4.85
CA ALA A 68 14.99 7.25 5.53
C ALA A 68 14.83 7.33 7.06
N ALA A 69 14.69 8.54 7.62
CA ALA A 69 14.48 8.78 9.04
C ALA A 69 13.16 8.20 9.60
N LEU A 70 12.18 7.86 8.75
CA LEU A 70 10.93 7.20 9.17
C LEU A 70 11.16 5.73 9.55
N PHE A 71 12.12 5.05 8.91
CA PHE A 71 12.28 3.60 9.02
C PHE A 71 13.20 3.16 10.18
N GLN A 72 13.07 3.80 11.35
CA GLN A 72 13.80 3.43 12.57
C GLN A 72 13.20 2.19 13.24
N GLU A 73 14.02 1.20 13.62
CA GLU A 73 13.55 -0.13 14.08
C GLU A 73 12.44 -0.10 15.14
N ASN A 74 12.53 0.79 16.13
CA ASN A 74 11.60 0.83 17.26
C ASN A 74 10.23 1.50 16.93
N GLN A 75 10.01 1.98 15.71
CA GLN A 75 8.75 2.64 15.36
C GLN A 75 7.63 1.64 15.05
N ASN A 76 6.39 2.08 15.28
CA ASN A 76 5.18 1.37 14.90
C ASN A 76 4.96 1.47 13.37
N PRO A 77 4.84 0.34 12.63
CA PRO A 77 4.63 0.35 11.18
C PRO A 77 3.43 1.18 10.70
N ASP A 78 2.33 1.25 11.47
CA ASP A 78 1.14 2.07 11.14
C ASP A 78 1.49 3.57 11.14
N THR A 79 2.23 4.02 12.16
CA THR A 79 2.75 5.39 12.24
C THR A 79 3.74 5.71 11.13
N VAL A 80 4.64 4.75 10.81
CA VAL A 80 5.60 4.89 9.71
C VAL A 80 4.87 5.02 8.37
N PHE A 81 3.90 4.16 8.08
CA PHE A 81 3.14 4.22 6.83
C PHE A 81 2.29 5.48 6.72
N MET A 82 1.64 5.92 7.81
CA MET A 82 0.88 7.18 7.83
C MET A 82 1.76 8.39 7.48
N ALA A 83 2.96 8.49 8.07
CA ALA A 83 3.92 9.54 7.73
C ALA A 83 4.47 9.40 6.30
N LEU A 84 4.78 8.16 5.89
CA LEU A 84 5.35 7.85 4.59
C LEU A 84 4.43 8.26 3.44
N MET A 85 3.11 8.05 3.52
CA MET A 85 2.20 8.45 2.43
C MET A 85 2.27 9.96 2.15
N SER A 86 2.40 10.79 3.20
CA SER A 86 2.58 12.24 3.04
C SER A 86 3.95 12.57 2.46
N ALA A 87 5.02 11.95 2.97
CA ALA A 87 6.38 12.19 2.51
C ALA A 87 6.57 11.79 1.03
N VAL A 88 6.02 10.64 0.61
CA VAL A 88 6.04 10.21 -0.80
C VAL A 88 5.27 11.17 -1.69
N VAL A 89 4.11 11.67 -1.23
CA VAL A 89 3.34 12.70 -1.97
C VAL A 89 4.17 13.95 -2.18
N ASP A 90 4.91 14.41 -1.17
CA ASP A 90 5.72 15.64 -1.23
C ASP A 90 7.04 15.51 -1.98
N GLU A 91 7.82 14.46 -1.75
CA GLU A 91 9.08 14.22 -2.48
C GLU A 91 8.81 14.01 -3.98
N LEU A 92 7.79 13.20 -4.33
CA LEU A 92 7.40 13.03 -5.73
C LEU A 92 6.64 14.24 -6.26
N ARG A 93 6.04 15.10 -5.44
CA ARG A 93 5.07 16.13 -5.89
C ARG A 93 3.91 15.54 -6.71
N CYS A 94 3.37 14.40 -6.27
CA CYS A 94 2.17 13.80 -6.87
C CYS A 94 0.88 14.30 -6.16
N ASP A 95 -0.29 13.88 -6.64
CA ASP A 95 -1.58 14.31 -6.07
C ASP A 95 -2.05 13.41 -4.93
N ARG A 96 -1.78 12.10 -5.03
CA ARG A 96 -2.10 11.10 -4.02
C ARG A 96 -1.04 10.00 -3.99
N CYS A 97 -0.88 9.37 -2.83
CA CYS A 97 -0.23 8.07 -2.69
C CYS A 97 -1.08 7.18 -1.78
N PHE A 98 -1.13 5.87 -2.07
CA PHE A 98 -1.73 4.89 -1.17
C PHE A 98 -0.90 3.59 -1.09
N LEU A 99 -1.16 2.83 -0.03
CA LEU A 99 -0.54 1.54 0.27
C LEU A 99 -1.61 0.44 0.31
N PHE A 100 -1.67 -0.34 -0.76
CA PHE A 100 -2.41 -1.59 -0.81
C PHE A 100 -1.56 -2.68 -0.15
N ILE A 101 -2.11 -3.39 0.83
CA ILE A 101 -1.47 -4.53 1.49
C ILE A 101 -2.27 -5.80 1.22
N ARG A 102 -1.54 -6.87 0.93
CA ARG A 102 -1.98 -8.25 0.88
C ARG A 102 -1.41 -9.00 2.08
N ASP A 103 -2.25 -9.76 2.76
CA ASP A 103 -1.89 -10.74 3.80
C ASP A 103 -2.04 -12.14 3.18
N PRO A 104 -0.95 -12.75 2.68
CA PRO A 104 -1.02 -14.01 1.96
C PRO A 104 -1.49 -15.17 2.84
N GLN A 105 -1.10 -15.14 4.13
CA GLN A 105 -1.39 -16.19 5.10
C GLN A 105 -2.88 -16.26 5.44
N ARG A 106 -3.55 -15.11 5.50
CA ARG A 106 -5.01 -15.02 5.76
C ARG A 106 -5.84 -14.78 4.51
N GLN A 107 -5.21 -14.72 3.33
CA GLN A 107 -5.84 -14.44 2.04
C GLN A 107 -6.76 -13.22 2.11
N ARG A 108 -6.25 -12.10 2.64
CA ARG A 108 -7.00 -10.85 2.80
C ARG A 108 -6.22 -9.66 2.24
N THR A 109 -6.94 -8.67 1.73
CA THR A 109 -6.38 -7.48 1.08
C THR A 109 -7.04 -6.21 1.60
N ARG A 110 -6.28 -5.10 1.64
CA ARG A 110 -6.77 -3.79 2.09
C ARG A 110 -5.90 -2.65 1.59
N ILE A 111 -6.50 -1.55 1.13
CA ILE A 111 -5.84 -0.24 1.08
C ILE A 111 -5.80 0.31 2.50
N THR A 112 -4.64 0.20 3.14
CA THR A 112 -4.47 0.42 4.59
C THR A 112 -4.15 1.88 4.92
N HIS A 113 -3.33 2.52 4.08
CA HIS A 113 -2.86 3.89 4.27
C HIS A 113 -2.98 4.65 2.96
N GLY A 114 -3.17 5.96 3.06
CA GLY A 114 -3.11 6.86 1.92
C GLY A 114 -3.04 8.31 2.34
N HIS A 115 -2.60 9.16 1.42
CA HIS A 115 -2.58 10.61 1.58
C HIS A 115 -2.89 11.27 0.24
N SER A 116 -3.74 12.30 0.24
CA SER A 116 -3.97 13.17 -0.91
C SER A 116 -3.53 14.59 -0.58
N ARG A 117 -2.75 15.21 -1.48
CA ARG A 117 -2.25 16.58 -1.38
C ARG A 117 -3.37 17.61 -1.24
N ASP A 118 -4.48 17.38 -1.93
CA ASP A 118 -5.60 18.30 -2.05
C ASP A 118 -6.92 17.57 -1.70
N SER A 119 -7.78 18.25 -0.93
CA SER A 119 -9.10 17.74 -0.53
C SER A 119 -10.09 17.57 -1.70
N ARG A 120 -9.78 18.10 -2.89
CA ARG A 120 -10.46 17.76 -4.15
C ARG A 120 -10.38 16.26 -4.48
N TRP A 121 -9.36 15.57 -3.99
CA TRP A 121 -9.09 14.16 -4.26
C TRP A 121 -9.29 13.33 -2.98
N PRO A 122 -10.20 12.34 -2.98
CA PRO A 122 -10.43 11.52 -1.79
C PRO A 122 -9.21 10.66 -1.50
N THR A 123 -8.71 10.74 -0.27
CA THR A 123 -7.75 9.78 0.28
C THR A 123 -8.36 8.39 0.26
N MET A 124 -7.65 7.44 -0.35
CA MET A 124 -8.09 6.04 -0.40
C MET A 124 -7.56 5.28 0.81
N VAL A 125 -8.47 4.93 1.71
CA VAL A 125 -8.27 3.99 2.81
C VAL A 125 -9.57 3.21 3.00
N GLN A 126 -9.49 1.89 3.15
CA GLN A 126 -10.63 1.04 3.48
C GLN A 126 -10.75 0.87 4.99
N SER A 127 -11.97 0.76 5.51
CA SER A 127 -12.22 0.47 6.93
C SER A 127 -11.83 -0.96 7.31
N ASP A 128 -12.10 -1.91 6.43
CA ASP A 128 -12.06 -3.35 6.72
C ASP A 128 -11.16 -4.11 5.75
N TRP A 129 -10.63 -5.25 6.21
CA TRP A 129 -9.99 -6.22 5.33
C TRP A 129 -11.03 -6.91 4.45
N SER A 130 -10.74 -7.03 3.16
CA SER A 130 -11.53 -7.82 2.21
C SER A 130 -10.88 -9.18 1.99
N GLN A 131 -11.69 -10.23 1.80
CA GLN A 131 -11.17 -11.52 1.34
C GLN A 131 -10.51 -11.31 -0.04
N GLU A 132 -9.33 -11.88 -0.24
CA GLU A 132 -8.66 -11.95 -1.54
C GLU A 132 -9.55 -12.71 -2.52
N PRO A 133 -10.00 -12.09 -3.64
CA PRO A 133 -10.77 -12.79 -4.65
C PRO A 133 -9.97 -13.96 -5.24
N SER A 134 -10.61 -15.12 -5.42
CA SER A 134 -9.98 -16.30 -6.04
C SER A 134 -9.52 -16.06 -7.48
N ASN A 135 -9.96 -14.97 -8.09
CA ASN A 135 -9.63 -14.50 -9.44
C ASN A 135 -9.05 -13.08 -9.46
N LEU A 136 -8.42 -12.60 -8.37
CA LEU A 136 -7.91 -11.21 -8.25
C LEU A 136 -7.04 -10.76 -9.45
N ASN A 137 -6.34 -11.71 -10.07
CA ASN A 137 -5.41 -11.46 -11.17
C ASN A 137 -6.04 -11.62 -12.58
N ALA A 138 -7.35 -11.88 -12.68
CA ALA A 138 -7.97 -12.29 -13.95
C ALA A 138 -8.29 -11.11 -14.89
N ASN A 139 -8.56 -9.92 -14.33
CA ASN A 139 -9.13 -8.80 -15.08
C ASN A 139 -8.29 -7.51 -15.04
N ASP A 140 -7.35 -7.36 -14.10
CA ASP A 140 -6.43 -6.22 -14.04
C ASP A 140 -4.99 -6.65 -14.42
N PRO A 141 -4.44 -6.14 -15.54
CA PRO A 141 -3.06 -6.42 -15.94
C PRO A 141 -1.99 -5.93 -14.96
N LEU A 142 -2.21 -4.83 -14.22
CA LEU A 142 -1.24 -4.32 -13.25
C LEU A 142 -1.12 -5.26 -12.05
N THR A 143 -2.26 -5.61 -11.43
CA THR A 143 -2.32 -6.64 -10.38
C THR A 143 -1.73 -7.98 -10.87
N LEU A 144 -2.08 -8.44 -12.07
CA LEU A 144 -1.51 -9.67 -12.63
C LEU A 144 0.02 -9.59 -12.80
N SER A 145 0.56 -8.43 -13.18
CA SER A 145 1.99 -8.19 -13.27
C SER A 145 2.64 -8.21 -11.87
N ALA A 146 2.02 -7.55 -10.90
CA ALA A 146 2.50 -7.44 -9.52
C ALA A 146 2.58 -8.79 -8.77
N TYR A 147 1.79 -9.79 -9.15
CA TYR A 147 1.96 -11.17 -8.65
C TYR A 147 3.11 -11.94 -9.32
N ARG A 148 3.52 -11.54 -10.53
CA ARG A 148 4.51 -12.25 -11.36
C ARG A 148 5.91 -11.66 -11.26
N SER A 149 6.02 -10.38 -10.94
CA SER A 149 7.28 -9.64 -10.96
C SER A 149 7.30 -8.57 -9.89
N SER A 150 8.47 -8.35 -9.29
CA SER A 150 8.74 -7.19 -8.44
C SER A 150 9.03 -5.92 -9.23
N GLU A 151 8.96 -5.93 -10.56
CA GLU A 151 9.15 -4.74 -11.41
C GLU A 151 8.07 -3.67 -11.16
N ALA A 152 8.47 -2.39 -11.10
CA ALA A 152 7.54 -1.28 -10.92
C ALA A 152 7.20 -0.63 -12.27
N HIS A 153 5.91 -0.40 -12.52
CA HIS A 153 5.42 0.23 -13.74
C HIS A 153 5.31 1.73 -13.54
N PHE A 154 6.03 2.51 -14.34
CA PHE A 154 6.01 3.98 -14.31
C PHE A 154 5.16 4.49 -15.49
N ILE A 155 3.84 4.55 -15.29
CA ILE A 155 2.88 4.92 -16.33
C ILE A 155 2.82 6.43 -16.47
N LYS A 156 3.34 6.95 -17.59
CA LYS A 156 3.34 8.39 -17.92
C LYS A 156 1.96 8.96 -18.17
N ASP A 157 1.12 8.18 -18.85
CA ASP A 157 -0.22 8.59 -19.28
C ASP A 157 -1.06 7.32 -19.49
N ILE A 158 -2.20 7.19 -18.79
CA ILE A 158 -3.09 6.05 -18.99
C ILE A 158 -3.75 6.07 -20.38
N GLU A 159 -3.89 7.24 -21.00
CA GLU A 159 -4.54 7.41 -22.31
C GLU A 159 -3.67 6.94 -23.48
N THR A 160 -2.36 6.81 -23.26
CA THR A 160 -1.39 6.34 -24.27
C THR A 160 -0.59 5.13 -23.81
N ALA A 161 -1.01 4.46 -22.72
CA ALA A 161 -0.38 3.23 -22.26
C ALA A 161 -0.55 2.12 -23.33
N PRO A 162 0.47 1.27 -23.59
CA PRO A 162 0.33 0.18 -24.54
C PRO A 162 -0.84 -0.76 -24.19
N PRO A 163 -1.59 -1.29 -25.17
CA PRO A 163 -2.70 -2.20 -24.90
C PRO A 163 -2.27 -3.39 -24.03
N GLY A 164 -3.06 -3.68 -22.99
CA GLY A 164 -2.76 -4.74 -22.02
C GLY A 164 -1.79 -4.35 -20.88
N THR A 165 -1.37 -3.08 -20.79
CA THR A 165 -0.58 -2.58 -19.63
C THR A 165 -1.42 -2.41 -18.37
N LEU A 166 -2.68 -1.98 -18.53
CA LEU A 166 -3.63 -1.65 -17.46
C LEU A 166 -5.09 -1.72 -17.98
N ASP A 167 -6.08 -1.76 -17.08
CA ASP A 167 -7.48 -1.51 -17.44
C ASP A 167 -7.77 0.01 -17.40
N ILE A 168 -7.83 0.62 -18.58
CA ILE A 168 -8.06 2.06 -18.72
C ILE A 168 -9.40 2.53 -18.17
N ASN A 169 -10.42 1.67 -18.10
CA ASN A 169 -11.72 2.03 -17.54
C ASN A 169 -11.69 2.06 -16.01
N LEU A 170 -10.99 1.10 -15.40
CA LEU A 170 -10.70 1.06 -13.97
C LEU A 170 -9.88 2.30 -13.56
N GLU A 171 -8.75 2.54 -14.23
CA GLU A 171 -7.87 3.68 -13.95
C GLU A 171 -8.60 5.03 -14.09
N ARG A 172 -9.31 5.26 -15.19
CA ARG A 172 -9.98 6.54 -15.48
C ARG A 172 -11.22 6.77 -14.61
N SER A 173 -12.04 5.75 -14.39
CA SER A 173 -13.39 5.92 -13.82
C SER A 173 -13.42 5.71 -12.31
N VAL A 174 -12.58 4.82 -11.79
CA VAL A 174 -12.58 4.42 -10.38
C VAL A 174 -11.48 5.15 -9.63
N PHE A 175 -10.24 4.99 -10.07
CA PHE A 175 -9.10 5.61 -9.42
C PHE A 175 -8.90 7.07 -9.82
N ARG A 176 -9.42 7.44 -11.00
CA ARG A 176 -9.30 8.75 -11.67
C ARG A 176 -7.87 9.14 -12.06
N HIS A 177 -6.97 8.17 -12.16
CA HIS A 177 -5.57 8.42 -12.50
C HIS A 177 -5.44 9.00 -13.91
N ARG A 178 -4.45 9.88 -14.08
CA ARG A 178 -3.92 10.27 -15.39
C ARG A 178 -2.53 9.69 -15.61
N ALA A 179 -1.71 9.63 -14.56
CA ALA A 179 -0.42 8.94 -14.53
C ALA A 179 -0.20 8.34 -13.14
N LEU A 180 0.49 7.20 -13.06
CA LEU A 180 0.74 6.49 -11.80
C LEU A 180 2.08 5.75 -11.82
N VAL A 181 2.60 5.42 -10.63
CA VAL A 181 3.60 4.36 -10.47
C VAL A 181 2.95 3.20 -9.74
N HIS A 182 2.81 2.05 -10.39
CA HIS A 182 2.39 0.83 -9.72
C HIS A 182 3.66 0.09 -9.25
N ALA A 183 3.96 0.14 -7.95
CA ALA A 183 5.19 -0.40 -7.38
C ALA A 183 4.92 -1.63 -6.48
N PRO A 184 5.09 -2.87 -6.99
CA PRO A 184 4.93 -4.09 -6.20
C PRO A 184 5.93 -4.17 -5.04
N ILE A 185 5.43 -4.57 -3.89
CA ILE A 185 6.15 -4.78 -2.64
C ILE A 185 6.28 -6.28 -2.43
N TYR A 186 7.52 -6.74 -2.30
CA TYR A 186 7.87 -8.13 -2.10
C TYR A 186 8.66 -8.32 -0.81
N TYR A 187 8.47 -9.48 -0.16
CA TYR A 187 9.30 -9.93 0.95
C TYR A 187 9.58 -11.43 0.79
N GLU A 188 10.84 -11.85 0.92
CA GLU A 188 11.30 -13.24 0.73
C GLU A 188 10.80 -13.92 -0.57
N GLY A 189 10.58 -13.14 -1.64
CA GLY A 189 10.11 -13.62 -2.94
C GLY A 189 8.58 -13.71 -3.10
N GLU A 190 7.81 -13.40 -2.05
CA GLU A 190 6.35 -13.36 -2.09
C GLU A 190 5.81 -11.92 -2.21
N PHE A 191 4.67 -11.76 -2.89
CA PHE A 191 3.99 -10.48 -3.10
C PHE A 191 3.09 -10.10 -1.90
N TYR A 192 3.36 -8.93 -1.32
CA TYR A 192 2.74 -8.40 -0.10
C TYR A 192 1.92 -7.11 -0.30
N GLY A 193 1.92 -6.51 -1.49
CA GLY A 193 1.13 -5.30 -1.73
C GLY A 193 1.74 -4.35 -2.77
N VAL A 194 1.18 -3.16 -2.88
CA VAL A 194 1.57 -2.14 -3.85
C VAL A 194 1.65 -0.78 -3.18
N LEU A 195 2.74 -0.05 -3.42
CA LEU A 195 2.81 1.38 -3.19
C LEU A 195 2.40 2.09 -4.50
N GLU A 196 1.43 2.99 -4.43
CA GLU A 196 0.90 3.65 -5.64
C GLU A 196 0.76 5.17 -5.49
N PRO A 197 1.80 5.95 -5.87
CA PRO A 197 1.66 7.38 -6.10
C PRO A 197 1.11 7.68 -7.50
N CYS A 198 0.26 8.70 -7.60
CA CYS A 198 -0.44 9.05 -8.82
C CYS A 198 -0.75 10.55 -8.94
N VAL A 199 -1.04 10.98 -10.16
CA VAL A 199 -1.58 12.30 -10.51
C VAL A 199 -2.85 12.16 -11.34
N PHE A 200 -3.75 13.14 -11.26
CA PHE A 200 -5.13 13.02 -11.77
C PHE A 200 -5.44 13.90 -12.99
N GLU A 201 -4.75 15.02 -13.17
CA GLU A 201 -5.13 16.02 -14.18
C GLU A 201 -4.25 15.97 -15.44
N THR A 202 -2.95 15.70 -15.29
CA THR A 202 -1.97 15.78 -16.40
C THR A 202 -1.12 14.52 -16.51
N PRO A 203 -0.65 14.17 -17.73
CA PRO A 203 0.43 13.20 -17.91
C PRO A 203 1.68 13.63 -17.15
N ARG A 204 2.49 12.66 -16.73
CA ARG A 204 3.72 12.92 -15.98
C ARG A 204 4.88 12.06 -16.45
N ASP A 205 5.97 12.70 -16.85
CA ASP A 205 7.25 12.03 -16.99
C ASP A 205 7.83 11.70 -15.61
N TRP A 206 7.94 10.41 -15.30
CA TRP A 206 8.58 9.93 -14.07
C TRP A 206 10.11 9.95 -14.21
N THR A 207 10.73 10.84 -13.44
CA THR A 207 12.15 11.17 -13.49
C THR A 207 13.04 10.07 -12.91
N GLU A 208 14.35 10.14 -13.15
CA GLU A 208 15.31 9.20 -12.54
C GLU A 208 15.36 9.32 -11.01
N SER A 209 15.13 10.51 -10.46
CA SER A 209 14.92 10.72 -9.02
C SER A 209 13.64 10.06 -8.51
N ASP A 210 12.53 10.13 -9.26
CA ASP A 210 11.29 9.43 -8.89
C ASP A 210 11.50 7.91 -8.86
N ARG A 211 12.24 7.39 -9.86
CA ARG A 211 12.61 5.97 -9.96
C ARG A 211 13.50 5.55 -8.80
N THR A 212 14.54 6.32 -8.51
CA THR A 212 15.47 6.06 -7.40
C THR A 212 14.72 5.97 -6.07
N LEU A 213 13.85 6.94 -5.78
CA LEU A 213 13.01 6.93 -4.57
C LEU A 213 12.13 5.68 -4.50
N ILE A 214 11.41 5.34 -5.57
CA ILE A 214 10.52 4.16 -5.60
C ILE A 214 11.30 2.86 -5.45
N TYR A 215 12.45 2.70 -6.09
CA TYR A 215 13.28 1.50 -5.93
C TYR A 215 13.87 1.40 -4.52
N GLY A 216 14.30 2.52 -3.91
CA GLY A 216 14.75 2.57 -2.52
C GLY A 216 13.65 2.17 -1.53
N LEU A 217 12.43 2.68 -1.73
CA LEU A 217 11.28 2.32 -0.90
C LEU A 217 10.96 0.82 -0.97
N LYS A 218 11.04 0.23 -2.16
CA LYS A 218 10.79 -1.21 -2.34
C LYS A 218 11.79 -2.10 -1.60
N GLN A 219 13.03 -1.66 -1.39
CA GLN A 219 14.02 -2.43 -0.60
C GLN A 219 13.63 -2.54 0.88
N VAL A 220 12.94 -1.54 1.44
CA VAL A 220 12.57 -1.51 2.86
C VAL A 220 11.13 -1.95 3.12
N LEU A 221 10.21 -1.65 2.20
CA LEU A 221 8.76 -1.80 2.44
C LEU A 221 8.34 -3.25 2.71
N GLY A 222 8.97 -4.25 2.10
CA GLY A 222 8.65 -5.66 2.35
C GLY A 222 8.71 -6.04 3.83
N THR A 223 9.84 -5.75 4.48
CA THR A 223 10.04 -6.00 5.92
C THR A 223 9.02 -5.25 6.78
N TRP A 224 8.73 -4.00 6.43
CA TRP A 224 7.78 -3.18 7.18
C TRP A 224 6.33 -3.63 7.02
N VAL A 225 5.93 -4.12 5.84
CA VAL A 225 4.59 -4.68 5.62
C VAL A 225 4.40 -5.98 6.39
N VAL A 226 5.41 -6.87 6.41
CA VAL A 226 5.35 -8.09 7.25
C VAL A 226 5.24 -7.73 8.74
N ARG A 227 6.00 -6.75 9.22
CA ARG A 227 5.89 -6.25 10.62
C ARG A 227 4.50 -5.69 10.93
N TYR A 228 3.88 -4.96 10.00
CA TYR A 228 2.51 -4.46 10.14
C TYR A 228 1.50 -5.61 10.25
N LEU A 229 1.60 -6.62 9.36
CA LEU A 229 0.72 -7.79 9.35
C LEU A 229 0.86 -8.69 10.59
N GLN A 230 2.01 -8.69 11.24
CA GLN A 230 2.23 -9.37 12.53
C GLN A 230 1.53 -8.67 13.70
N GLN A 231 1.26 -7.37 13.60
CA GLN A 231 0.56 -6.58 14.62
C GLN A 231 -0.95 -6.47 14.36
N ALA A 232 -1.36 -6.54 13.09
CA ALA A 232 -2.76 -6.51 12.66
C ALA A 232 -3.44 -7.88 12.83
N VAL A 233 -3.88 -8.18 14.06
CA VAL A 233 -4.76 -9.33 14.37
C VAL A 233 -6.12 -9.16 13.69
#